data_AF-A0A2S7ITY9-F1
#
_entry.id   AF-A0A2S7ITY9-F1
#
_cell.length_a   1.000
_cell.length_b   1.000
_cell.length_c   1.000
_cell.angle_alpha   90.00
_cell.angle_beta   90.00
_cell.angle_gamma   90.00
#
_symmetry.space_group_name_H-M   'P 1'
#
loop_
_entity.id
_entity.type
_entity.pdbx_description
1 polymer ?
#
loop_
_entity_poly.entity_id
_entity_poly.type
_entity_poly.pdbx_seq_one_letter_code
_entity_poly.pdbx_strand_id
1 'polypeptide(L)' 'DVDFLRGMIPQHQRAIDMAKGGLEYGKDPEVRNLAEEVIKAQVGEITIMNTCLADHSQ' A
#
# COMPACT_ATOMS: atom_id res chain seq x y z
N ASP A 1 -12.02 -13.18 -6.12
CA ASP A 1 -10.85 -12.41 -6.57
C ASP A 1 -11.15 -10.94 -6.79
N VAL A 2 -12.07 -10.56 -7.70
CA VAL A 2 -12.38 -9.14 -7.96
C VAL A 2 -12.76 -8.35 -6.71
N ASP A 3 -13.68 -8.84 -5.88
CA ASP A 3 -14.10 -8.14 -4.65
C ASP A 3 -12.97 -8.04 -3.61
N PHE A 4 -12.12 -9.07 -3.54
CA PHE A 4 -10.93 -9.07 -2.68
C PHE A 4 -9.97 -7.96 -3.12
N LEU A 5 -9.64 -7.89 -4.41
CA LEU A 5 -8.74 -6.88 -4.97
C LEU A 5 -9.30 -5.46 -4.77
N ARG A 6 -10.60 -5.27 -5.05
CA ARG A 6 -11.29 -3.98 -4.83
C ARG A 6 -11.33 -3.56 -3.37
N GLY A 7 -11.37 -4.51 -2.43
CA GLY A 7 -11.30 -4.24 -1.00
C GLY A 7 -9.88 -3.95 -0.51
N MET A 8 -8.87 -4.64 -1.06
CA MET A 8 -7.47 -4.49 -0.65
C MET A 8 -6.84 -3.18 -1.14
N ILE A 9 -7.11 -2.73 -2.36
CA ILE A 9 -6.55 -1.46 -2.86
C ILE A 9 -6.75 -0.28 -1.87
N PRO A 10 -7.96 0.03 -1.38
CA PRO A 10 -8.16 1.10 -0.41
C PRO A 10 -7.61 0.77 0.98
N GLN A 11 -7.50 -0.51 1.37
CA GLN A 11 -6.82 -0.89 2.60
C GLN A 11 -5.33 -0.57 2.56
N HIS A 12 -4.66 -0.91 1.46
CA HIS A 12 -3.24 -0.61 1.26
C HIS A 12 -3.02 0.92 1.16
N GLN A 13 -3.91 1.65 0.49
CA GLN A 13 -3.81 3.11 0.44
C GLN A 13 -3.85 3.75 1.83
N ARG A 14 -4.73 3.29 2.73
CA ARG A 14 -4.78 3.78 4.12
C ARG A 14 -3.47 3.51 4.88
N ALA A 15 -2.87 2.34 4.70
CA ALA A 15 -1.61 2.01 5.37
C ALA A 15 -0.42 2.81 4.79
N ILE A 16 -0.42 3.11 3.49
CA ILE A 16 0.54 4.06 2.89
C ILE A 16 0.38 5.46 3.50
N ASP A 17 -0.84 5.95 3.66
CA ASP A 17 -1.08 7.29 4.22
C ASP A 17 -0.62 7.37 5.68
N MET A 18 -0.83 6.32 6.47
CA MET A 18 -0.29 6.21 7.84
C MET A 18 1.24 6.16 7.85
N ALA A 19 1.85 5.38 6.96
CA ALA A 19 3.31 5.27 6.85
C ALA A 19 3.95 6.61 6.46
N LYS A 20 3.33 7.39 5.56
CA LYS A 20 3.78 8.76 5.25
C LYS A 20 3.78 9.65 6.50
N GLY A 21 2.75 9.55 7.35
CA GLY A 21 2.75 10.21 8.66
C GLY A 21 3.90 9.75 9.56
N GLY A 22 4.26 8.47 9.54
CA GLY A 22 5.44 7.93 10.21
C GLY A 22 6.76 8.56 9.73
N LEU A 23 6.88 8.87 8.44
CA LEU A 23 8.05 9.57 7.90
C LEU A 23 8.06 11.06 8.17
N GLU A 24 6.89 11.69 8.21
CA GLU A 24 6.77 13.14 8.44
C GLU A 24 6.97 13.49 9.92
N TYR A 25 6.39 12.70 10.84
CA TYR A 25 6.34 13.03 12.26
C TYR A 25 7.20 12.09 13.14
N GLY A 26 7.58 10.91 12.63
CA GLY A 26 8.35 9.91 13.38
C GLY A 26 9.82 10.30 13.55
N LYS A 27 10.33 10.10 14.78
CA LYS A 27 11.72 10.39 15.16
C LYS A 27 12.56 9.14 15.39
N ASP A 28 11.91 8.02 15.65
CA ASP A 28 12.57 6.72 15.84
C ASP A 28 13.03 6.17 14.47
N PRO A 29 14.34 5.90 14.27
CA PRO A 29 14.85 5.35 13.02
C PRO A 29 14.19 4.04 12.59
N GLU A 30 13.84 3.15 13.53
CA GLU A 30 13.19 1.86 13.20
C GLU A 30 11.77 2.08 12.67
N VAL A 31 11.03 3.02 13.27
CA VAL A 31 9.69 3.38 12.80
C VAL A 31 9.74 3.98 11.40
N ARG A 32 10.75 4.82 11.13
CA ARG A 32 10.93 5.42 9.80
C ARG A 32 11.28 4.36 8.75
N ASN A 33 12.18 3.44 9.07
CA ASN A 33 12.53 2.33 8.19
C ASN A 33 11.30 1.46 7.88
N LEU A 34 10.52 1.11 8.90
CA LEU A 34 9.27 0.36 8.70
C LEU A 34 8.30 1.11 7.79
N ALA A 35 8.16 2.44 7.96
CA ALA A 35 7.30 3.24 7.11
C ALA A 35 7.76 3.26 5.64
N GLU A 36 9.07 3.35 5.37
CA GLU A 36 9.61 3.25 4.01
C GLU A 36 9.33 1.87 3.38
N GLU A 37 9.52 0.80 4.13
CA GLU A 37 9.25 -0.58 3.69
C GLU A 37 7.77 -0.79 3.36
N VAL A 38 6.87 -0.33 4.23
CA VAL A 38 5.41 -0.40 4.03
C VAL A 38 5.00 0.36 2.76
N ILE A 39 5.49 1.58 2.57
CA ILE A 39 5.17 2.36 1.36
C ILE A 39 5.63 1.62 0.11
N LYS A 40 6.88 1.14 0.09
CA LYS A 40 7.44 0.46 -1.08
C LYS A 40 6.66 -0.82 -1.43
N ALA A 41 6.38 -1.66 -0.42
CA ALA A 41 5.64 -2.91 -0.63
C ALA A 41 4.22 -2.63 -1.14
N GLN A 42 3.48 -1.77 -0.44
CA GLN A 42 2.05 -1.59 -0.72
C GLN A 42 1.77 -0.83 -2.01
N VAL A 43 2.66 0.06 -2.46
CA VAL A 43 2.58 0.66 -3.81
C VAL A 43 2.75 -0.42 -4.88
N GLY A 44 3.70 -1.35 -4.69
CA GLY A 44 3.90 -2.48 -5.59
C GLY A 44 2.67 -3.40 -5.64
N GLU A 45 2.11 -3.73 -4.47
CA GLU A 45 0.91 -4.57 -4.37
C GLU A 45 -0.31 -3.93 -5.02
N ILE A 46 -0.54 -2.62 -4.83
CA ILE A 46 -1.61 -1.89 -5.53
C ILE A 46 -1.43 -1.97 -7.05
N THR A 47 -0.20 -1.86 -7.54
CA THR A 47 0.09 -1.99 -8.97
C THR A 47 -0.30 -3.38 -9.49
N ILE A 48 0.09 -4.43 -8.77
CA ILE A 48 -0.27 -5.82 -9.10
C ILE A 48 -1.79 -6.00 -9.10
N MET A 49 -2.48 -5.52 -8.07
CA MET A 49 -3.94 -5.65 -7.96
C MET A 49 -4.68 -4.94 -9.09
N ASN A 50 -4.23 -3.75 -9.50
CA ASN A 50 -4.79 -3.03 -10.64
C ASN A 50 -4.58 -3.78 -11.96
N THR A 51 -3.40 -4.37 -12.17
CA THR A 51 -3.14 -5.24 -13.34
C THR A 51 -4.08 -6.44 -13.34
N CYS A 52 -4.23 -7.14 -12.22
CA CYS A 52 -5.17 -8.27 -12.12
C CYS A 52 -6.62 -7.85 -12.41
N LEU A 53 -7.06 -6.68 -11.92
CA LEU A 53 -8.40 -6.18 -12.21
C LEU A 53 -8.61 -5.85 -13.69
N ALA A 54 -7.58 -5.31 -14.37
CA ALA A 54 -7.63 -5.04 -15.80
C ALA A 54 -7.74 -6.34 -16.62
N ASP A 55 -6.97 -7.37 -16.24
CA ASP A 55 -7.01 -8.68 -16.91
C ASP A 55 -8.36 -9.39 -16.75
N HIS A 56 -9.01 -9.25 -15.59
CA HIS A 56 -10.34 -9.80 -15.32
C HIS A 56 -11.49 -9.00 -15.98
N SER A 57 -11.20 -7.83 -16.55
CA SER A 57 -12.20 -7.01 -17.26
C SER A 57 -12.27 -7.28 -18.77
N GLN A 58 -11.49 -8.25 -19.26
CA GLN A 58 -11.52 -8.75 -20.64
C GLN A 58 -12.42 -9.98 -20.80
#